data_AF-E0NAY2-F1
#
_entry.id   AF-E0NAY2-F1
#
_cell.length_a   1.000
_cell.length_b   1.000
_cell.length_c   1.000
_cell.angle_alpha   90.00
_cell.angle_beta   90.00
_cell.angle_gamma   90.00
#
_symmetry.space_group_name_H-M   'P 1'
#
loop_
_entity.id
_entity.type
_entity.pdbx_description
1 polymer ?
#
loop_
_entity_poly.entity_id
_entity_poly.type
_entity_poly.pdbx_seq_one_letter_code
_entity_poly.pdbx_strand_id
1 'polypeptide(L)' 'MNGLKADRPSANKANLSIDDVIKQEEIKRISFDMSESLHRELKKYAAENGVTIRVVLNKLVSDLLNK' A
#
# COMPACT_ATOMS: atom_id res chain seq x y z
N MET A 1 44.36 10.80 11.43
CA MET A 1 43.65 9.79 10.61
C MET A 1 42.41 9.35 11.39
N ASN A 2 41.25 9.96 11.14
CA ASN A 2 40.01 9.64 11.85
C ASN A 2 39.23 8.59 11.04
N GLY A 3 39.28 7.33 11.49
CA GLY A 3 38.64 6.20 10.81
C GLY A 3 37.12 6.35 10.80
N LEU A 4 36.54 6.37 9.60
CA LEU A 4 35.11 6.27 9.36
C LEU A 4 34.62 4.92 9.92
N LYS A 5 33.96 4.94 11.09
CA LYS A 5 33.24 3.78 11.60
C LYS A 5 32.03 3.56 10.69
N ALA A 6 32.18 2.70 9.70
CA ALA A 6 31.08 2.18 8.91
C ALA A 6 30.28 1.20 9.78
N ASP A 7 29.34 1.72 10.55
CA ASP A 7 28.31 0.90 11.19
C ASP A 7 27.47 0.24 10.07
N ARG A 8 27.29 -1.08 10.13
CA ARG A 8 26.57 -1.82 9.10
C ARG A 8 25.07 -1.59 9.32
N PRO A 9 24.31 -1.03 8.35
CA PRO A 9 22.88 -0.76 8.49
C PRO A 9 22.00 -2.02 8.62
N SER A 10 22.60 -3.21 8.76
CA SER A 10 21.89 -4.47 8.97
C SER A 10 21.59 -4.79 10.44
N ALA A 11 22.04 -3.97 11.40
CA ALA A 11 21.75 -4.19 12.82
C ALA A 11 20.28 -3.93 13.20
N ASN A 12 19.56 -3.11 12.42
CA ASN A 12 18.15 -2.77 12.62
C ASN A 12 17.24 -3.43 11.57
N LYS A 13 17.50 -4.68 11.20
CA LYS A 13 16.47 -5.46 10.48
C LYS A 13 15.42 -5.86 11.50
N ALA A 14 14.31 -5.12 11.53
CA ALA A 14 13.08 -5.63 12.12
C ALA A 14 12.85 -7.02 11.50
N ASN A 15 13.00 -8.06 12.32
CA ASN A 15 12.70 -9.42 11.90
C ASN A 15 11.25 -9.40 11.43
N LEU A 16 11.01 -9.67 10.13
CA LEU A 16 9.65 -9.89 9.64
C LEU A 16 9.06 -10.99 10.52
N SER A 17 8.03 -10.64 11.29
CA SER A 17 7.36 -11.62 12.14
C SER A 17 6.59 -12.58 11.24
N ILE A 18 6.45 -13.84 11.67
CA ILE A 18 5.62 -14.83 10.98
C ILE A 18 4.17 -14.29 10.83
N ASP A 19 3.73 -13.49 11.80
CA ASP A 19 2.46 -12.76 11.79
C ASP A 19 2.31 -11.80 10.59
N ASP A 20 3.39 -11.13 10.16
CA ASP A 20 3.37 -10.24 8.99
C ASP A 20 3.23 -11.04 7.69
N VAL A 21 3.77 -12.26 7.65
CA VAL A 21 3.66 -13.16 6.48
C VAL A 21 2.24 -13.70 6.34
N ILE A 22 1.61 -14.10 7.44
CA ILE A 22 0.23 -14.62 7.44
C ILE A 22 -0.76 -13.54 6.97
N LYS A 23 -0.62 -12.30 7.47
CA LYS A 23 -1.47 -11.18 7.03
C LYS A 23 -1.31 -10.86 5.54
N GLN A 24 -0.14 -11.16 4.97
CA GLN A 24 0.09 -10.97 3.54
C GLN A 24 -0.69 -11.98 2.68
N GLU A 25 -0.97 -13.19 3.19
CA GLU A 25 -1.77 -14.20 2.49
C GLU A 25 -3.25 -13.81 2.37
N GLU A 26 -3.77 -13.06 3.35
CA GLU A 26 -5.17 -12.57 3.34
C GLU A 26 -5.39 -11.44 2.32
N ILE A 27 -4.32 -10.77 1.87
CA ILE A 27 -4.39 -9.64 0.95
C ILE A 27 -4.20 -10.10 -0.50
N LYS A 28 -5.30 -10.27 -1.24
CA LYS A 28 -5.25 -10.51 -2.69
C LYS A 28 -4.93 -9.22 -3.44
N ARG A 29 -3.78 -9.20 -4.12
CA ARG A 29 -3.38 -8.08 -5.00
C ARG A 29 -4.06 -8.25 -6.36
N ILE A 30 -4.78 -7.21 -6.78
CA ILE A 30 -5.47 -7.16 -8.06
C ILE A 30 -4.95 -5.95 -8.83
N SER A 31 -4.64 -6.14 -10.11
CA SER A 31 -4.29 -5.04 -11.02
C SER A 31 -5.54 -4.63 -11.79
N PHE A 32 -5.81 -3.34 -11.84
CA PHE A 32 -6.94 -2.78 -12.59
C PHE A 32 -6.40 -2.11 -13.84
N ASP A 33 -6.94 -2.49 -15.00
CA ASP A 33 -6.75 -1.73 -16.21
C ASP A 33 -7.82 -0.63 -16.25
N MET A 34 -7.38 0.62 -16.38
CA MET A 34 -8.24 1.80 -16.33
C MET A 34 -7.74 2.82 -17.35
N SER A 35 -8.66 3.53 -18.00
CA SER A 35 -8.28 4.65 -18.86
C SER A 35 -7.59 5.75 -18.06
N GLU A 36 -6.71 6.50 -18.71
CA GLU A 36 -5.97 7.60 -18.06
C GLU A 36 -6.92 8.67 -17.49
N SER A 37 -7.99 8.99 -18.22
CA SER A 37 -9.01 9.94 -17.78
C SER A 37 -9.64 9.51 -16.47
N LEU A 38 -10.07 8.24 -16.37
CA LEU A 38 -10.67 7.68 -15.17
C LEU A 38 -9.68 7.66 -13.99
N HIS A 39 -8.43 7.24 -14.24
CA HIS A 39 -7.40 7.25 -13.21
C HIS A 39 -7.11 8.66 -12.69
N ARG A 40 -7.14 9.69 -13.56
CA ARG A 40 -6.95 11.08 -13.17
C ARG A 40 -8.09 11.61 -12.31
N GLU A 41 -9.34 11.30 -12.65
CA GLU A 41 -10.50 11.65 -11.84
C GLU A 41 -10.45 10.96 -10.47
N LEU A 42 -10.10 9.67 -10.44
CA LEU A 42 -9.96 8.91 -9.20
C LEU A 42 -8.89 9.52 -8.28
N LYS A 43 -7.77 10.01 -8.83
CA LYS A 43 -6.75 10.73 -8.06
C LYS A 43 -7.29 12.03 -7.46
N LYS A 44 -8.04 12.82 -8.23
CA LYS A 44 -8.65 14.07 -7.73
C LYS A 44 -9.59 13.77 -6.58
N TYR A 45 -10.52 12.83 -6.79
CA TYR A 45 -11.46 12.41 -5.77
C TYR A 45 -10.76 11.93 -4.50
N ALA A 46 -9.72 11.09 -4.63
CA ALA A 46 -8.95 10.61 -3.49
C ALA A 46 -8.28 11.76 -2.73
N ALA A 47 -7.68 12.73 -3.44
CA ALA A 47 -7.04 13.91 -2.85
C ALA A 47 -8.04 14.82 -2.14
N GLU A 48 -9.21 15.07 -2.73
CA GLU A 48 -10.27 15.89 -2.13
C GLU A 48 -10.80 15.30 -0.82
N ASN A 49 -10.82 13.97 -0.72
CA ASN A 49 -11.25 13.25 0.47
C ASN A 49 -10.10 12.93 1.45
N GLY A 50 -8.86 13.34 1.15
CA GLY A 50 -7.70 13.06 1.99
C GLY A 50 -7.35 11.56 2.14
N VAL A 51 -7.77 10.73 1.19
CA VAL A 51 -7.57 9.28 1.21
C VAL A 51 -6.72 8.83 0.03
N THR A 52 -6.25 7.58 0.07
CA THR A 52 -5.53 6.99 -1.08
C THR A 52 -6.50 6.32 -2.05
N ILE A 53 -6.10 6.19 -3.31
CA ILE A 53 -6.85 5.45 -4.33
C ILE A 53 -7.20 4.03 -3.87
N ARG A 54 -6.28 3.36 -3.15
CA ARG A 54 -6.53 2.03 -2.59
C ARG A 54 -7.73 2.01 -1.65
N VAL A 55 -7.84 3.00 -0.76
CA VAL A 55 -8.95 3.08 0.21
C VAL A 55 -10.27 3.30 -0.52
N VAL A 56 -10.28 4.17 -1.53
CA VAL A 56 -11.47 4.41 -2.38
C VAL A 56 -11.92 3.13 -3.07
N LEU A 57 -10.99 2.40 -3.72
CA LEU A 57 -11.31 1.16 -4.42
C LEU A 57 -11.77 0.04 -3.47
N ASN A 58 -11.10 -0.12 -2.32
CA ASN A 58 -11.51 -1.10 -1.32
C ASN A 58 -12.91 -0.81 -0.79
N LYS A 59 -13.23 0.46 -0.52
CA LYS A 59 -14.57 0.87 -0.08
C LYS A 59 -15.61 0.53 -1.15
N LEU A 60 -15.34 0.85 -2.41
CA LEU A 60 -16.24 0.52 -3.53
C LEU A 60 -16.51 -0.98 -3.62
N VAL A 61 -15.46 -1.81 -3.50
CA VAL A 61 -15.61 -3.28 -3.52
C VAL A 61 -16.41 -3.77 -2.31
N SER A 62 -16.15 -3.26 -1.12
CA SER A 62 -16.93 -3.59 0.07
C SER A 62 -18.40 -3.22 -0.09
N ASP A 63 -18.70 -2.03 -0.59
CA ASP A 63 -20.07 -1.56 -0.82
C ASP A 63 -20.80 -2.43 -1.87
N LEU A 64 -20.08 -2.95 -2.89
CA LEU A 64 -20.64 -3.86 -3.88
C LEU A 64 -20.90 -5.27 -3.34
N LEU A 65 -20.07 -5.76 -2.41
CA LEU A 65 -20.24 -7.08 -1.80
C LEU A 65 -21.32 -7.11 -0.70
N ASN A 66 -21.59 -5.96 -0.08
CA ASN A 66 -22.60 -5.80 0.97
C ASN A 66 -24.00 -5.52 0.42
N LYS A 67 -24.16 -5.52 -0.91
CA LYS A 67 -25.42 -5.26 -1.62
C LYS A 67 -25.98 -6.54 -2.22
#